data_AF-A0A2V7EAF8-F1
#
_entry.id   AF-A0A2V7EAF8-F1
#
_cell.length_a   1.000
_cell.length_b   1.000
_cell.length_c   1.000
_cell.angle_alpha   90.00
_cell.angle_beta   90.00
_cell.angle_gamma   90.00
#
_symmetry.space_group_name_H-M   'P 1'
#
loop_
_entity.id
_entity.type
_entity.pdbx_description
1 polymer ?
#
loop_
_entity_poly.entity_id
_entity_poly.type
_entity_poly.pdbx_seq_one_letter_code
_entity_poly.pdbx_strand_id
1 'polypeptide(L)'
;MKITAPGVIREALAARRAHAALFQQGDYAPLDASGGLAEHVCAFARMTPDDAAVVVVPRFLARRGVETSPVGLAYWDDTRMTAGAGVSGRFTNVLTGATSVDDGTLPVSDALADFPVALLTRAA
;
A
#
# COMPACT_ATOMS: atom_id res chain seq x y z
N MET A 1 7.17 -15.22 8.70
CA MET A 1 7.78 -14.36 9.74
C MET A 1 6.73 -13.31 10.12
N LYS A 2 6.22 -13.31 11.36
CA LYS A 2 5.19 -12.32 11.76
C LYS A 2 5.88 -10.99 12.04
N ILE A 3 5.64 -9.98 11.20
CA ILE A 3 6.16 -8.63 11.39
C ILE A 3 5.42 -8.01 12.57
N THR A 4 6.16 -7.52 13.56
CA THR A 4 5.65 -6.70 14.67
C THR A 4 5.82 -5.21 14.34
N ALA A 5 5.18 -4.31 15.09
CA ALA A 5 5.27 -2.87 14.86
C ALA A 5 6.71 -2.30 14.73
N PRO A 6 7.72 -2.77 15.50
CA PRO A 6 9.12 -2.35 15.30
C PRO A 6 9.68 -2.73 13.91
N GLY A 7 9.19 -3.83 13.32
CA GLY A 7 9.56 -4.25 11.98
C GLY A 7 9.10 -3.26 10.91
N VAL A 8 7.91 -2.66 11.07
CA VAL A 8 7.39 -1.67 10.11
C VAL A 8 8.31 -0.45 10.03
N ILE A 9 8.75 0.09 11.18
CA ILE A 9 9.66 1.25 11.21
C ILE A 9 10.99 0.90 10.54
N ARG A 10 11.57 -0.25 10.89
CA ARG A 10 12.83 -0.73 10.32
C ARG A 10 12.75 -0.86 8.80
N GLU A 11 11.75 -1.59 8.30
CA GLU A 11 11.59 -1.85 6.87
C GLU A 11 11.30 -0.56 6.09
N ALA A 12 10.43 0.31 6.61
CA ALA A 12 10.13 1.59 5.97
C ALA A 12 11.37 2.50 5.90
N LEU A 13 12.18 2.57 6.95
CA LEU A 13 13.44 3.33 6.92
C LEU A 13 14.45 2.73 5.97
N ALA A 14 14.54 1.40 5.89
CA ALA A 14 15.42 0.72 4.94
C ALA A 14 15.00 1.00 3.48
N ALA A 15 13.70 0.89 3.17
CA ALA A 15 13.17 1.25 1.85
C ALA A 15 13.39 2.72 1.52
N ARG A 16 13.16 3.64 2.47
CA ARG A 16 13.45 5.06 2.28
C ARG A 16 14.92 5.33 1.96
N ARG A 17 15.84 4.58 2.56
CA ARG A 17 17.27 4.69 2.27
C ARG A 17 17.62 4.12 0.89
N ALA A 18 17.03 2.98 0.51
CA ALA A 18 17.26 2.36 -0.79
C ALA A 18 16.71 3.19 -1.96
N HIS A 19 15.56 3.86 -1.76
CA HIS A 19 14.89 4.70 -2.75
C HIS A 19 14.99 6.19 -2.39
N ALA A 20 16.18 6.66 -1.99
CA ALA A 20 16.34 7.99 -1.41
C ALA A 20 15.83 9.14 -2.31
N ALA A 21 16.12 9.09 -3.62
CA ALA A 21 15.66 10.09 -4.58
C ALA A 21 14.13 10.16 -4.63
N LEU A 22 13.45 9.01 -4.68
CA LEU A 22 11.99 8.90 -4.67
C LEU A 22 11.36 9.57 -3.45
N PHE A 23 11.88 9.28 -2.24
CA PHE A 23 11.30 9.80 -1.00
C PHE A 23 11.71 11.24 -0.66
N GLN A 24 12.78 11.77 -1.26
CA GLN A 24 13.21 13.15 -1.08
C GLN A 24 12.62 14.11 -2.12
N GLN A 25 12.61 13.69 -3.39
CA GLN A 25 12.33 14.57 -4.53
C GLN A 25 11.09 14.12 -5.31
N GLY A 26 10.67 12.85 -5.16
CA GLY A 26 9.52 12.33 -5.87
C GLY A 26 8.21 13.00 -5.44
N ASP A 27 7.36 13.24 -6.43
CA ASP A 27 6.05 13.86 -6.28
C ASP A 27 5.18 13.06 -5.32
N TYR A 28 4.31 13.76 -4.58
CA TYR A 28 3.30 13.15 -3.74
C TYR A 28 1.96 13.18 -4.47
N ALA A 29 1.37 12.01 -4.71
CA ALA A 29 0.06 11.90 -5.35
C ALA A 29 -0.91 11.13 -4.43
N PRO A 30 -2.05 11.72 -4.03
CA PRO A 30 -3.09 10.95 -3.36
C PRO A 30 -3.67 9.90 -4.31
N LEU A 31 -4.06 8.74 -3.76
CA LEU A 31 -4.77 7.71 -4.51
C LEU A 31 -6.22 7.65 -4.04
N ASP A 32 -7.14 7.79 -4.97
CA ASP A 32 -8.57 7.68 -4.69
C ASP A 32 -8.94 6.20 -4.50
N ALA A 33 -9.91 5.96 -3.61
CA ALA A 33 -10.48 4.64 -3.37
C ALA A 33 -11.94 4.59 -3.81
N SER A 34 -12.37 3.40 -4.24
CA SER A 34 -13.77 3.09 -4.56
C SER A 34 -14.17 1.73 -4.00
N GLY A 35 -15.47 1.45 -3.96
CA GLY A 35 -16.04 0.24 -3.33
C GLY A 35 -16.63 0.51 -1.95
N GLY A 36 -17.16 -0.53 -1.31
CA GLY A 36 -17.94 -0.43 -0.08
C GLY A 36 -17.18 0.16 1.12
N LEU A 37 -15.84 0.06 1.14
CA LEU A 37 -15.00 0.58 2.22
C LEU A 37 -14.01 1.66 1.76
N ALA A 38 -14.31 2.38 0.68
CA ALA A 38 -13.45 3.46 0.17
C ALA A 38 -13.03 4.48 1.25
N GLU A 39 -13.94 4.89 2.13
CA GLU A 39 -13.65 5.83 3.22
C GLU A 39 -12.73 5.26 4.32
N HIS A 40 -12.57 3.92 4.36
CA HIS A 40 -11.79 3.22 5.38
C HIS A 40 -10.34 2.99 4.96
N VAL A 41 -9.91 3.51 3.81
CA VAL A 41 -8.51 3.46 3.38
C VAL A 41 -7.98 4.86 3.08
N CYS A 42 -6.72 5.09 3.40
CA CYS A 42 -5.95 6.23 2.94
C CYS A 42 -4.72 5.70 2.20
N ALA A 43 -4.54 6.17 0.97
CA ALA A 43 -3.42 5.76 0.15
C ALA A 43 -2.82 6.92 -0.62
N PHE A 44 -1.53 6.81 -0.89
CA PHE A 44 -0.79 7.78 -1.69
C PHE A 44 0.39 7.11 -2.38
N ALA A 45 0.84 7.71 -3.47
CA ALA A 45 2.05 7.36 -4.17
C ALA A 45 3.14 8.43 -3.97
N ARG A 46 4.39 7.98 -3.89
CA ARG A 46 5.58 8.78 -4.19
C ARG A 46 6.07 8.36 -5.56
N MET A 47 6.34 9.31 -6.45
CA MET A 47 6.67 9.00 -7.84
C MET A 47 7.83 9.84 -8.37
N THR A 48 8.63 9.22 -9.22
CA THR A 48 9.58 9.84 -10.14
C THR A 48 9.32 9.25 -11.54
N PRO A 49 9.95 9.75 -12.62
CA PRO A 49 9.79 9.13 -13.94
C PRO A 49 10.14 7.63 -13.97
N ASP A 50 11.13 7.20 -13.18
CA ASP A 50 11.66 5.84 -13.24
C ASP A 50 11.18 4.93 -12.10
N ASP A 51 10.76 5.51 -10.97
CA ASP A 51 10.48 4.76 -9.73
C ASP A 51 9.17 5.22 -9.05
N ALA A 52 8.54 4.32 -8.31
CA ALA A 52 7.29 4.56 -7.61
C ALA A 52 7.21 3.75 -6.30
N ALA A 53 6.61 4.37 -5.29
CA ALA A 53 6.23 3.70 -4.06
C ALA A 53 4.79 4.04 -3.68
N VAL A 54 4.02 3.05 -3.27
CA VAL A 54 2.62 3.21 -2.86
C VAL A 54 2.47 2.83 -1.41
N VAL A 55 1.79 3.67 -0.64
CA VAL A 55 1.48 3.44 0.76
C VAL A 55 -0.02 3.26 0.92
N VAL A 56 -0.42 2.20 1.63
CA VAL A 56 -1.83 1.86 1.86
C VAL A 56 -2.04 1.65 3.36
N VAL A 57 -2.93 2.46 3.95
CA VAL A 57 -3.19 2.45 5.39
C VAL A 57 -4.69 2.45 5.66
N PRO A 58 -5.20 1.52 6.48
CA PRO A 58 -6.58 1.55 6.94
C PRO A 58 -6.84 2.72 7.88
N ARG A 59 -8.05 3.26 7.85
CA ARG A 59 -8.56 4.30 8.75
C ARG A 59 -9.98 3.96 9.22
N PHE A 60 -10.39 4.55 10.34
CA PHE A 60 -11.73 4.38 10.91
C PHE A 60 -12.13 2.94 11.27
N LEU A 61 -11.16 2.07 11.58
CA LEU A 61 -11.39 0.65 11.92
C LEU A 61 -12.42 0.43 13.03
N ALA A 62 -12.49 1.32 14.03
CA ALA A 62 -13.46 1.21 15.13
C ALA A 62 -14.93 1.21 14.65
N ARG A 63 -15.24 1.79 13.48
CA ARG A 63 -16.59 1.76 12.90
C ARG A 63 -17.01 0.37 12.40
N ARG A 64 -16.05 -0.54 12.23
CA ARG A 64 -16.22 -1.91 11.73
C ARG A 64 -16.10 -2.99 12.81
N GLY A 65 -15.83 -2.58 14.05
CA GLY A 65 -15.50 -3.47 15.16
C GLY A 65 -13.99 -3.67 15.30
N VAL A 66 -13.49 -3.67 16.54
CA VAL A 66 -12.05 -3.74 16.86
C VAL A 66 -11.47 -5.16 16.83
N GLU A 67 -12.33 -6.18 16.76
CA GLU A 67 -11.94 -7.59 16.82
C GLU A 67 -11.48 -8.15 15.47
N THR A 68 -11.80 -7.46 14.36
CA THR A 68 -11.50 -7.95 13.01
C THR A 68 -10.23 -7.30 12.47
N SER A 69 -9.23 -8.11 12.13
CA SER A 69 -8.02 -7.65 11.45
C SER A 69 -8.36 -7.13 10.04
N PRO A 70 -7.90 -5.92 9.63
CA PRO A 70 -8.22 -5.32 8.34
C PRO A 70 -7.35 -5.89 7.21
N VAL A 71 -7.44 -7.20 7.00
CA VAL A 71 -6.54 -7.98 6.13
C VAL A 71 -7.36 -8.84 5.18
N GLY A 72 -6.95 -8.88 3.91
CA GLY A 72 -7.50 -9.76 2.89
C GLY A 72 -8.91 -9.43 2.40
N LEU A 73 -9.38 -10.25 1.46
CA LEU A 73 -10.64 -10.07 0.74
C LEU A 73 -11.87 -10.05 1.66
N ALA A 74 -11.89 -10.91 2.69
CA ALA A 74 -13.04 -11.00 3.61
C ALA A 74 -13.29 -9.69 4.37
N TYR A 75 -12.25 -8.86 4.58
CA TYR A 75 -12.41 -7.55 5.20
C TYR A 75 -12.69 -6.45 4.17
N TRP A 76 -11.91 -6.41 3.08
CA TRP A 76 -11.90 -5.29 2.14
C TRP A 76 -12.93 -5.39 1.01
N ASP A 77 -13.51 -6.57 0.80
CA ASP A 77 -14.55 -6.83 -0.20
C ASP A 77 -14.16 -6.28 -1.59
N ASP A 78 -14.96 -5.42 -2.20
CA ASP A 78 -14.74 -4.84 -3.52
C ASP A 78 -13.87 -3.57 -3.52
N THR A 79 -13.24 -3.24 -2.38
CA THR A 79 -12.51 -1.98 -2.21
C THR A 79 -11.21 -1.96 -3.00
N ARG A 80 -11.06 -0.94 -3.84
CA ARG A 80 -9.93 -0.79 -4.76
C ARG A 80 -9.42 0.65 -4.78
N MET A 81 -8.14 0.81 -5.03
CA MET A 81 -7.50 2.11 -5.25
C MET A 81 -7.29 2.31 -6.74
N THR A 82 -7.62 3.51 -7.21
CA THR A 82 -7.35 3.88 -8.60
C THR A 82 -5.95 4.46 -8.66
N ALA A 83 -5.03 3.68 -9.22
CA ALA A 83 -3.66 4.10 -9.41
C ALA A 83 -3.60 4.79 -10.79
N GLY A 84 -3.40 6.12 -10.82
CA GLY A 84 -3.21 6.82 -12.10
C GLY A 84 -2.07 6.22 -12.93
N ALA A 85 -1.98 6.57 -14.22
CA ALA A 85 -1.06 5.93 -15.18
C ALA A 85 0.42 5.81 -14.76
N GLY A 86 0.89 6.59 -13.78
CA GLY A 86 2.26 6.50 -13.23
C GLY A 86 2.50 5.35 -12.23
N VAL A 87 1.44 4.65 -11.79
CA VAL A 87 1.49 3.65 -10.71
C VAL A 87 1.19 2.24 -11.21
N SER A 88 1.06 2.01 -12.52
CA SER A 88 0.98 0.66 -13.06
C SER A 88 2.34 -0.05 -13.04
N GLY A 89 2.30 -1.38 -13.07
CA GLY A 89 3.47 -2.25 -13.14
C GLY A 89 3.52 -3.26 -12.00
N ARG A 90 4.71 -3.86 -11.82
CA ARG A 90 4.93 -4.85 -10.77
C ARG A 90 5.42 -4.16 -9.50
N PHE A 91 4.81 -4.50 -8.37
CA PHE A 91 5.20 -3.99 -7.06
C PHE A 91 5.57 -5.12 -6.11
N THR A 92 6.45 -4.81 -5.16
CA THR A 92 6.78 -5.67 -4.03
C THR A 92 6.37 -4.97 -2.75
N ASN A 93 5.61 -5.64 -1.89
CA ASN A 93 5.36 -5.16 -0.54
C ASN A 93 6.65 -5.33 0.28
N VAL A 94 7.27 -4.22 0.67
CA VAL A 94 8.52 -4.19 1.45
C VAL A 94 8.35 -4.92 2.78
N LEU A 95 7.15 -4.90 3.35
CA LEU A 95 6.87 -5.54 4.63
C LEU A 95 6.82 -7.06 4.43
N THR A 96 5.99 -7.55 3.51
CA THR A 96 5.70 -8.99 3.41
C THR A 96 6.56 -9.75 2.39
N GLY A 97 7.20 -9.04 1.46
CA GLY A 97 7.88 -9.61 0.29
C GLY A 97 6.94 -10.07 -0.83
N ALA A 98 5.62 -9.98 -0.65
CA ALA A 98 4.65 -10.38 -1.67
C ALA A 98 4.72 -9.44 -2.88
N THR A 99 4.64 -10.01 -4.09
CA THR A 99 4.61 -9.22 -5.33
C THR A 99 3.24 -9.25 -5.97
N SER A 100 2.76 -8.10 -6.40
CA SER A 100 1.55 -7.95 -7.21
C SER A 100 1.87 -7.29 -8.55
N VAL A 101 1.02 -7.53 -9.55
CA VAL A 101 1.04 -6.82 -10.83
C VAL A 101 -0.22 -5.97 -10.86
N ASP A 102 -0.05 -4.69 -11.15
CA ASP A 102 -1.11 -3.69 -11.20
C ASP A 102 -1.23 -3.12 -12.61
N ASP A 103 -2.44 -3.11 -13.16
CA ASP A 103 -2.77 -2.56 -14.47
C ASP A 103 -3.43 -1.16 -14.39
N GLY A 104 -3.28 -0.47 -13.26
CA GLY A 104 -3.88 0.83 -12.97
C GLY A 104 -4.99 0.77 -11.91
N THR A 105 -5.30 -0.40 -11.37
CA THR A 105 -6.25 -0.56 -10.26
C THR A 105 -5.76 -1.62 -9.28
N LEU A 106 -5.58 -1.20 -8.02
CA LEU A 106 -5.05 -2.06 -6.98
C LEU A 106 -6.16 -2.44 -5.97
N PRO A 107 -6.59 -3.71 -5.92
CA PRO A 107 -7.45 -4.18 -4.85
C PRO A 107 -6.78 -3.97 -3.49
N VAL A 108 -7.49 -3.34 -2.54
CA VAL A 108 -6.96 -3.13 -1.18
C VAL A 108 -6.78 -4.48 -0.47
N SER A 109 -7.63 -5.45 -0.79
CA SER A 109 -7.50 -6.84 -0.32
C SER A 109 -6.15 -7.46 -0.64
N ASP A 110 -5.59 -7.14 -1.80
CA ASP A 110 -4.34 -7.73 -2.30
C ASP A 110 -3.15 -7.00 -1.70
N ALA A 111 -3.21 -5.67 -1.64
CA ALA A 111 -2.20 -4.85 -0.98
C ALA A 111 -2.06 -5.23 0.51
N LEU A 112 -3.19 -5.50 1.17
CA LEU A 112 -3.30 -5.84 2.59
C LEU A 112 -3.63 -7.32 2.81
N ALA A 113 -3.12 -8.21 1.95
CA ALA A 113 -3.44 -9.64 2.00
C ALA A 113 -2.94 -10.35 3.26
N ASP A 114 -1.74 -10.01 3.72
CA ASP A 114 -1.07 -10.69 4.85
C ASP A 114 -0.76 -9.74 6.02
N PHE A 115 -0.86 -8.43 5.81
CA PHE A 115 -0.47 -7.41 6.79
C PHE A 115 -1.39 -6.18 6.69
N PRO A 116 -1.79 -5.56 7.82
CA PRO A 116 -2.82 -4.53 7.83
C PRO A 116 -2.38 -3.18 7.26
N VAL A 117 -1.13 -3.04 6.83
CA VAL A 117 -0.63 -1.86 6.10
C VAL A 117 0.31 -2.32 5.00
N ALA A 118 0.50 -1.51 3.96
CA ALA A 118 1.45 -1.83 2.90
C ALA A 118 2.35 -0.63 2.57
N LEU A 119 3.61 -0.95 2.30
CA LEU A 119 4.54 -0.12 1.55
C LEU A 119 4.97 -0.93 0.33
N LEU A 120 4.50 -0.53 -0.83
CA LEU A 120 4.80 -1.16 -2.10
C LEU A 120 5.89 -0.35 -2.80
N THR A 121 6.91 -1.00 -3.33
CA THR A 121 7.93 -0.38 -4.19
C THR A 121 7.96 -1.09 -5.54
N ARG A 122 8.24 -0.36 -6.62
CA ARG A 122 8.36 -0.97 -7.95
C ARG A 122 9.37 -2.12 -7.88
N ALA A 123 8.97 -3.28 -8.39
CA ALA A 123 9.85 -4.43 -8.49
C ALA A 123 10.89 -4.16 -9.61
N ALA A 124 12.12 -4.61 -9.38
CA ALA A 124 13.16 -4.62 -10.42
C ALA A 124 12.82 -5.60 -11.55
#